data_AF-A0A485P859-F1
#
_entry.id   AF-A0A485P859-F1
#
_cell.length_a   1.000
_cell.length_b   1.000
_cell.length_c   1.000
_cell.angle_alpha   90.00
_cell.angle_beta   90.00
_cell.angle_gamma   90.00
#
_symmetry.space_group_name_H-M   'P 1'
#
loop_
_entity.id
_entity.type
_entity.pdbx_description
1 polymer ?
#
loop_
_entity_poly.entity_id
_entity_poly.type
_entity_poly.pdbx_seq_one_letter_code
_entity_poly.pdbx_strand_id
1 'polypeptide(L)'
;MAGLRAAARKPTNLAKVYSVIQGKTESPATFLERLMEAFRQYTPMDPEAPENQAAVVMSFVNQAAYDIKKKLQKLEDLEGKQIQDLLRIAQRVYNNQDAPEDKQLKATREMTKVLATIVQKNQGPTGEQKTRPPRHPLGKDQCAYCKEKGRWIRDCPKKKQLCSGSEPWQTKVAPILFTQDSE
;
A
#
# COMPACT_ATOMS: atom_id res chain seq x y z
N MET A 1 45.43 -3.29 52.63
CA MET A 1 43.99 -3.30 52.95
C MET A 1 43.20 -3.00 51.69
N ALA A 2 42.58 -4.01 51.07
CA ALA A 2 41.69 -3.81 49.93
C ALA A 2 40.28 -3.45 50.45
N GLY A 3 40.02 -2.15 50.58
CA GLY A 3 38.75 -1.65 51.11
C GLY A 3 37.57 -2.01 50.20
N LEU A 4 36.56 -2.67 50.78
CA LEU A 4 35.30 -3.02 50.14
C LEU A 4 34.61 -1.78 49.54
N ARG A 5 34.71 -1.60 48.23
CA ARG A 5 33.75 -0.80 47.46
C ARG A 5 32.62 -1.71 46.96
N ALA A 6 31.90 -2.33 47.88
CA ALA A 6 30.55 -2.79 47.57
C ALA A 6 29.67 -1.54 47.51
N ALA A 7 29.73 -0.82 46.38
CA ALA A 7 28.86 0.31 46.11
C ALA A 7 27.41 -0.13 46.34
N ALA A 8 26.62 0.69 47.04
CA ALA A 8 25.22 0.43 47.33
C ALA A 8 24.42 0.29 46.03
N ARG A 9 24.38 -0.92 45.47
CA ARG A 9 23.56 -1.24 44.30
C ARG A 9 22.12 -1.25 44.77
N LYS A 10 21.24 -0.52 44.07
CA LYS A 10 19.80 -0.61 44.28
C LYS A 10 19.40 -2.09 44.18
N PRO A 11 18.67 -2.65 45.16
CA PRO A 11 18.22 -4.02 45.08
C PRO A 11 17.28 -4.19 43.88
N THR A 12 17.51 -5.25 43.10
CA THR A 12 16.69 -5.54 41.92
C THR A 12 15.29 -5.97 42.34
N ASN A 13 14.27 -5.29 41.81
CA ASN A 13 12.87 -5.62 41.99
C ASN A 13 12.19 -5.86 40.64
N LEU A 14 12.32 -7.09 40.13
CA LEU A 14 11.69 -7.49 38.87
C LEU A 14 10.16 -7.58 38.96
N ALA A 15 9.60 -7.81 40.15
CA ALA A 15 8.15 -7.85 40.32
C ALA A 15 7.50 -6.51 39.93
N LYS A 16 8.15 -5.38 40.24
CA LYS A 16 7.71 -4.06 39.80
C LYS A 16 7.82 -3.89 38.29
N VAL A 17 8.89 -4.38 37.66
CA VAL A 17 9.02 -4.37 36.19
C VAL A 17 7.90 -5.20 35.55
N TYR A 18 7.64 -6.40 36.08
CA TYR A 18 6.62 -7.31 35.56
C TYR A 18 5.17 -6.87 35.82
N SER A 19 4.98 -5.84 36.65
CA SER A 19 3.67 -5.22 36.88
C SER A 19 3.30 -4.19 35.80
N VAL A 20 4.25 -3.80 34.94
CA VAL A 20 4.01 -2.85 33.85
C VAL A 20 3.37 -3.58 32.67
N ILE A 21 2.04 -3.58 32.64
CA ILE A 21 1.25 -4.14 31.54
C ILE A 21 0.73 -3.00 30.66
N GLN A 22 0.68 -3.21 29.35
CA GLN A 22 0.08 -2.25 28.41
C GLN A 22 -1.43 -2.16 28.62
N GLY A 23 -1.94 -0.94 28.77
CA GLY A 23 -3.38 -0.67 28.85
C GLY A 23 -4.10 -0.89 27.52
N LYS A 24 -5.42 -1.11 27.56
CA LYS A 24 -6.23 -1.38 26.35
C LYS A 24 -6.23 -0.23 25.34
N THR A 25 -6.14 1.00 25.81
CA THR A 25 -6.17 2.24 25.01
C THR A 25 -4.83 2.97 25.06
N GLU A 26 -3.78 2.28 25.49
CA GLU A 26 -2.47 2.87 25.65
C GLU A 26 -1.62 2.59 24.42
N SER A 27 -1.02 3.66 23.89
CA SER A 27 -0.12 3.53 22.75
C SER A 27 1.09 2.66 23.09
N PRO A 28 1.60 1.84 22.15
CA PRO A 28 2.81 1.06 22.36
C PRO A 28 4.05 1.89 22.75
N ALA A 29 4.13 3.14 22.29
CA ALA A 29 5.23 4.05 22.63
C ALA A 29 5.16 4.46 24.11
N THR A 30 4.00 4.91 24.58
CA THR A 30 3.77 5.26 25.99
C THR A 30 4.03 4.07 26.93
N PHE A 31 3.61 2.88 26.51
CA PHE A 31 3.89 1.65 27.24
C PHE A 31 5.40 1.36 27.33
N LEU A 32 6.14 1.48 26.22
CA LEU A 32 7.58 1.28 26.21
C LEU A 32 8.31 2.27 27.13
N GLU A 33 7.90 3.54 27.14
CA GLU A 33 8.45 4.55 28.05
C GLU A 33 8.30 4.15 29.52
N ARG A 34 7.08 3.74 29.93
CA ARG A 34 6.85 3.25 31.31
C ARG A 34 7.67 2.01 31.63
N LEU A 35 7.84 1.11 30.66
CA LEU A 35 8.63 -0.09 30.82
C LEU A 35 10.12 0.25 31.02
N MET A 36 10.68 1.13 30.20
CA MET A 36 12.06 1.61 30.33
C MET A 36 12.27 2.31 31.68
N GLU A 37 11.33 3.14 32.09
CA GLU A 37 11.39 3.82 33.39
C GLU A 37 11.38 2.83 34.57
N ALA A 38 10.55 1.78 34.49
CA ALA A 38 10.52 0.73 35.50
C ALA A 38 11.86 -0.02 35.60
N PHE A 39 12.52 -0.31 34.47
CA PHE A 39 13.87 -0.88 34.48
C PHE A 39 14.87 0.05 35.18
N ARG A 40 14.87 1.36 34.85
CA ARG A 40 15.78 2.35 35.47
C ARG A 40 15.52 2.54 36.97
N GLN A 41 14.25 2.47 37.39
CA GLN A 41 13.85 2.74 38.76
C GLN A 41 14.08 1.53 39.68
N TYR A 42 13.72 0.33 39.20
CA TYR A 42 13.64 -0.87 40.03
C TYR A 42 14.74 -1.89 39.78
N THR A 43 15.62 -1.65 38.81
CA THR A 43 16.77 -2.53 38.55
C THR A 43 18.06 -1.72 38.44
N PRO A 44 19.22 -2.33 38.73
CA PRO A 44 20.51 -1.71 38.44
C PRO A 44 20.93 -1.84 36.96
N MET A 45 20.08 -2.42 36.10
CA MET A 45 20.34 -2.59 34.67
C MET A 45 20.02 -1.30 33.91
N ASP A 46 20.87 -0.93 32.97
CA ASP A 46 20.56 0.13 32.00
C ASP A 46 19.76 -0.47 30.83
N PRO A 47 18.48 -0.12 30.64
CA PRO A 47 17.66 -0.68 29.57
C PRO A 47 18.11 -0.24 28.16
N GLU A 48 18.97 0.77 28.03
CA GLU A 48 19.51 1.20 26.73
C GLU A 48 20.77 0.44 26.33
N ALA A 49 21.46 -0.14 27.31
CA ALA A 49 22.66 -0.94 27.06
C ALA A 49 22.32 -2.19 26.21
N PRO A 50 23.13 -2.51 25.18
CA PRO A 50 22.86 -3.62 24.26
C PRO A 50 22.76 -4.97 24.97
N GLU A 51 23.50 -5.17 26.07
CA GLU A 51 23.49 -6.40 26.87
C GLU A 51 22.13 -6.65 27.55
N ASN A 52 21.35 -5.59 27.79
CA ASN A 52 20.06 -5.66 28.48
C ASN A 52 18.86 -5.63 27.51
N GLN A 53 19.09 -5.42 26.21
CA GLN A 53 18.02 -5.31 25.21
C GLN A 53 17.15 -6.56 25.14
N ALA A 54 17.72 -7.76 25.32
CA ALA A 54 16.96 -9.00 25.33
C ALA A 54 15.89 -9.01 26.44
N ALA A 55 16.21 -8.51 27.63
CA ALA A 55 15.27 -8.44 28.74
C ALA A 55 14.13 -7.43 28.46
N VAL A 56 14.47 -6.29 27.86
CA VAL A 56 13.49 -5.26 27.46
C VAL A 56 12.57 -5.79 26.37
N VAL A 57 13.10 -6.42 25.33
CA VAL A 57 12.34 -7.05 24.24
C VAL A 57 11.39 -8.11 24.77
N MET A 58 11.88 -9.02 25.60
CA MET A 58 11.05 -10.07 26.20
C MET A 58 9.93 -9.48 27.06
N SER A 59 10.23 -8.44 27.84
CA SER A 59 9.24 -7.78 28.68
C SER A 59 8.20 -7.02 27.85
N PHE A 60 8.62 -6.36 26.77
CA PHE A 60 7.72 -5.67 25.85
C PHE A 60 6.74 -6.64 25.19
N VAL A 61 7.23 -7.75 24.65
CA VAL A 61 6.38 -8.77 24.00
C VAL A 61 5.41 -9.42 25.00
N ASN A 62 5.88 -9.79 26.18
CA ASN A 62 5.08 -10.55 27.13
C ASN A 62 3.99 -9.72 27.82
N GLN A 63 4.23 -8.42 27.99
CA GLN A 63 3.36 -7.51 28.73
C GLN A 63 2.57 -6.53 27.83
N ALA A 64 2.77 -6.61 26.51
CA ALA A 64 1.91 -5.93 25.54
C ALA A 64 0.45 -6.42 25.62
N ALA A 65 -0.46 -5.60 25.09
CA ALA A 65 -1.87 -5.96 24.95
C ALA A 65 -2.03 -7.26 24.14
N TYR A 66 -3.12 -8.01 24.39
CA TYR A 66 -3.27 -9.38 23.88
C TYR A 66 -3.12 -9.52 22.36
N ASP A 67 -3.74 -8.63 21.59
CA ASP A 67 -3.72 -8.62 20.13
C ASP A 67 -2.33 -8.27 19.57
N ILE A 68 -1.65 -7.30 20.19
CA ILE A 68 -0.27 -6.93 19.88
C ILE A 68 0.67 -8.09 20.22
N LYS A 69 0.62 -8.62 21.44
CA LYS A 69 1.38 -9.79 21.88
C LYS A 69 1.20 -10.96 20.94
N LYS A 70 -0.04 -11.29 20.58
CA LYS A 70 -0.37 -12.36 19.63
C LYS A 70 0.23 -12.10 18.25
N LYS A 71 0.31 -10.85 17.80
CA LYS A 71 0.94 -10.50 16.53
C LYS A 71 2.46 -10.63 16.61
N LEU A 72 3.09 -10.16 17.70
CA LEU A 72 4.54 -10.21 17.89
C LEU A 72 5.05 -11.66 18.04
N GLN A 73 4.33 -12.50 18.79
CA GLN A 73 4.68 -13.93 18.98
C GLN A 73 4.56 -14.78 17.71
N LYS A 74 3.80 -14.33 16.71
CA LYS A 74 3.63 -15.01 15.42
C LYS A 74 4.74 -14.67 14.42
N LEU A 75 5.60 -13.70 14.73
CA LEU A 75 6.76 -13.43 13.89
C LEU A 75 7.71 -14.62 14.06
N GLU A 76 7.92 -15.37 12.98
CA GLU A 76 8.70 -16.63 12.98
C GLU A 76 10.09 -16.45 13.62
N ASP A 77 10.68 -15.26 13.48
CA ASP A 77 11.91 -14.88 14.19
C ASP A 77 11.70 -13.57 14.97
N LEU A 78 11.35 -13.70 16.25
CA LEU A 78 11.58 -12.63 17.23
C LEU A 78 13.09 -12.41 17.46
N GLU A 79 13.89 -13.44 17.21
CA GLU A 79 15.33 -13.45 17.36
C GLU A 79 15.99 -12.43 16.41
N GLY A 80 16.83 -11.56 16.96
CA GLY A 80 17.50 -10.49 16.22
C GLY A 80 16.67 -9.23 15.96
N LYS A 81 15.38 -9.19 16.30
CA LYS A 81 14.59 -7.95 16.19
C LYS A 81 14.94 -6.98 17.30
N GLN A 82 15.21 -5.74 16.92
CA GLN A 82 15.41 -4.66 17.87
C GLN A 82 14.08 -4.17 18.43
N ILE A 83 14.11 -3.57 19.63
CA ILE A 83 12.92 -3.02 20.27
C ILE A 83 12.18 -2.02 19.37
N GLN A 84 12.90 -1.25 18.56
CA GLN A 84 12.35 -0.29 17.60
C GLN A 84 11.50 -0.96 16.49
N ASP A 85 11.92 -2.13 16.01
CA ASP A 85 11.14 -2.88 15.02
C ASP A 85 9.84 -3.41 15.61
N LEU A 86 9.91 -3.93 16.83
CA LEU A 86 8.75 -4.41 17.57
C LEU A 86 7.77 -3.28 17.86
N LEU A 87 8.28 -2.11 18.26
CA LEU A 87 7.48 -0.90 18.47
C LEU A 87 6.75 -0.47 17.19
N ARG A 88 7.44 -0.45 16.04
CA ARG A 88 6.84 -0.11 14.75
C ARG A 88 5.68 -1.06 14.38
N ILE A 89 5.86 -2.36 14.64
CA ILE A 89 4.82 -3.36 14.38
C ILE A 89 3.66 -3.20 15.36
N ALA A 90 3.94 -3.03 16.65
CA ALA A 90 2.94 -2.81 17.68
C ALA A 90 2.10 -1.57 17.39
N GLN A 91 2.72 -0.46 16.99
CA GLN A 91 2.02 0.78 16.63
C GLN A 91 1.08 0.59 15.44
N ARG A 92 1.50 -0.21 14.44
CA ARG A 92 0.63 -0.56 13.31
C ARG A 92 -0.57 -1.38 13.77
N VAL A 93 -0.41 -2.31 14.70
CA VAL A 93 -1.52 -3.12 15.22
C VAL A 93 -2.50 -2.24 15.99
N TYR A 94 -1.98 -1.42 16.92
CA TYR A 94 -2.75 -0.47 17.73
C TYR A 94 -3.60 0.47 16.84
N ASN A 95 -2.98 1.14 15.86
CA ASN A 95 -3.70 2.06 14.97
C ASN A 95 -4.77 1.35 14.10
N ASN A 96 -4.55 0.09 13.72
CA ASN A 96 -5.53 -0.68 12.95
C ASN A 96 -6.67 -1.23 13.83
N GLN A 97 -6.45 -1.33 15.14
CA GLN A 97 -7.47 -1.71 16.12
C GLN A 97 -8.41 -0.54 16.43
N ASP A 98 -7.89 0.68 16.49
CA ASP A 98 -8.66 1.94 16.62
C ASP A 98 -9.41 2.35 15.34
N ALA A 99 -9.25 1.59 14.26
CA ALA A 99 -10.00 1.75 13.01
C ALA A 99 -11.11 0.68 12.79
N PRO A 100 -11.95 0.32 13.78
CA PRO A 100 -13.06 -0.61 13.54
C PRO A 100 -14.11 0.01 12.59
N GLU A 101 -14.20 1.34 12.52
CA GLU A 101 -15.05 2.05 11.55
C GLU A 101 -14.58 1.85 10.11
N ASP A 102 -13.29 1.68 9.87
CA ASP A 102 -12.73 1.70 8.52
C ASP A 102 -12.95 0.38 7.76
N LYS A 103 -13.11 -0.73 8.50
CA LYS A 103 -13.59 -2.01 7.95
C LYS A 103 -15.08 -1.95 7.61
N GLN A 104 -15.87 -1.27 8.44
CA GLN A 104 -17.30 -1.07 8.19
C GLN A 104 -17.53 -0.11 7.02
N LEU A 105 -16.75 0.97 6.91
CA LEU A 105 -16.74 1.92 5.79
C LEU A 105 -16.31 1.25 4.47
N LYS A 106 -15.32 0.35 4.49
CA LYS A 106 -14.96 -0.44 3.30
C LYS A 106 -16.08 -1.39 2.90
N ALA A 107 -16.67 -2.11 3.85
CA ALA A 107 -17.80 -2.99 3.56
C ALA A 107 -19.02 -2.23 3.03
N THR A 108 -19.39 -1.10 3.65
CA THR A 108 -20.50 -0.26 3.19
C THR A 108 -20.22 0.40 1.85
N ARG A 109 -18.98 0.82 1.57
CA ARG A 109 -18.59 1.38 0.27
C ARG A 109 -18.66 0.33 -0.84
N GLU A 110 -18.20 -0.88 -0.60
CA GLU A 110 -18.31 -1.97 -1.57
C GLU A 110 -19.77 -2.40 -1.77
N MET A 111 -20.57 -2.50 -0.70
CA MET A 111 -22.01 -2.76 -0.82
C MET A 111 -22.73 -1.62 -1.56
N THR A 112 -22.37 -0.36 -1.34
CA THR A 112 -22.97 0.80 -2.03
C THR A 112 -22.63 0.79 -3.53
N LYS A 113 -21.42 0.39 -3.92
CA LYS A 113 -21.05 0.24 -5.35
C LYS A 113 -21.84 -0.88 -6.03
N VAL A 114 -22.03 -2.01 -5.34
CA VAL A 114 -22.85 -3.12 -5.84
C VAL A 114 -24.32 -2.70 -5.96
N LEU A 115 -24.86 -1.99 -4.97
CA LEU A 115 -26.23 -1.47 -5.02
C LEU A 115 -26.41 -0.45 -6.15
N ALA A 116 -25.49 0.50 -6.31
CA ALA A 116 -25.54 1.50 -7.37
C ALA A 116 -25.49 0.89 -8.78
N THR A 117 -24.66 -0.14 -8.99
CA THR A 117 -24.59 -0.85 -10.28
C THR A 117 -25.85 -1.67 -10.58
N ILE A 118 -26.53 -2.20 -9.55
CA ILE A 118 -27.83 -2.88 -9.71
C ILE A 118 -28.95 -1.87 -10.01
N VAL A 119 -28.97 -0.72 -9.31
CA VAL A 119 -29.98 0.34 -9.51
C VAL A 119 -29.88 0.95 -10.92
N GLN A 120 -28.67 1.18 -11.44
CA GLN A 120 -28.47 1.66 -12.82
C GLN A 120 -28.93 0.66 -13.90
N LYS A 121 -28.95 -0.64 -13.61
CA LYS A 121 -29.49 -1.65 -14.53
C LYS A 121 -31.03 -1.64 -14.60
N ASN A 122 -31.70 -1.11 -13.57
CA ASN A 122 -33.15 -1.18 -13.44
C ASN A 122 -33.89 0.14 -13.77
N GLN A 123 -33.17 1.24 -14.04
CA GLN A 123 -33.76 2.50 -14.48
C GLN A 123 -33.33 2.81 -15.91
N GLY A 124 -34.28 2.71 -16.84
CA GLY A 124 -34.10 3.09 -18.24
C GLY A 124 -33.72 4.57 -18.39
N PRO A 125 -33.03 4.95 -19.47
CA PRO A 125 -32.36 6.24 -19.55
C PRO A 125 -33.32 7.36 -19.99
N THR A 126 -33.27 8.48 -19.28
CA THR A 126 -33.67 9.79 -19.82
C THR A 126 -32.52 10.75 -19.55
N GLY A 127 -31.98 11.37 -20.60
CA GLY A 127 -31.10 12.53 -20.47
C GLY A 127 -29.72 12.36 -21.08
N GLU A 128 -29.53 13.03 -22.22
CA GLU A 128 -28.34 13.13 -23.05
C GLU A 128 -27.04 13.45 -22.29
N GLN A 129 -26.05 12.56 -22.42
CA GLN A 129 -24.63 12.94 -22.32
C GLN A 129 -23.85 12.25 -23.44
N LYS A 130 -23.14 13.06 -24.24
CA LYS A 130 -22.30 12.63 -25.36
C LYS A 130 -21.09 11.84 -24.85
N THR A 131 -21.28 10.56 -24.54
CA THR A 131 -20.19 9.59 -24.45
C THR A 131 -20.22 8.74 -25.72
N ARG A 132 -19.10 8.71 -26.45
CA ARG A 132 -18.97 7.90 -27.69
C ARG A 132 -19.44 6.47 -27.41
N PRO A 133 -20.31 5.89 -28.26
CA PRO A 133 -20.85 4.55 -28.00
C PRO A 133 -19.70 3.53 -27.98
N PRO A 134 -19.83 2.43 -27.21
CA PRO A 134 -18.89 1.32 -27.24
C PRO A 134 -18.73 0.86 -28.70
N ARG A 135 -17.50 0.74 -29.20
CA ARG A 135 -17.28 0.20 -30.54
C ARG A 135 -17.81 -1.22 -30.56
N HIS A 136 -18.91 -1.43 -31.28
CA HIS A 136 -19.45 -2.76 -31.46
C HIS A 136 -18.44 -3.56 -32.31
N PRO A 137 -18.05 -4.78 -31.90
CA PRO A 137 -17.21 -5.62 -32.72
C PRO A 137 -17.85 -5.81 -34.09
N LEU A 138 -17.07 -5.64 -35.16
CA LEU A 138 -17.53 -5.97 -36.51
C LEU A 138 -17.90 -7.46 -36.54
N GLY A 139 -19.05 -7.80 -37.13
CA GLY A 139 -19.42 -9.19 -37.36
C GLY A 139 -18.36 -9.89 -38.22
N LYS A 140 -18.19 -11.21 -38.04
CA LYS A 140 -17.15 -12.02 -38.73
C LYS A 140 -17.20 -11.91 -40.26
N ASP A 141 -18.34 -11.48 -40.80
CA ASP A 141 -18.67 -11.35 -42.22
C ASP A 141 -18.96 -9.90 -42.66
N GLN A 142 -18.68 -8.90 -41.82
CA GLN A 142 -18.96 -7.49 -42.11
C GLN A 142 -17.75 -6.72 -42.66
N CYS A 143 -17.98 -5.95 -43.72
CA CYS A 143 -16.96 -5.07 -44.27
C CYS A 143 -16.63 -3.92 -43.30
N ALA A 144 -15.37 -3.78 -42.90
CA ALA A 144 -14.95 -2.71 -41.99
C ALA A 144 -15.14 -1.27 -42.53
N TYR A 145 -15.27 -1.10 -43.86
CA TYR A 145 -15.47 0.22 -44.49
C TYR A 145 -16.96 0.59 -44.60
N CYS A 146 -17.78 -0.29 -45.18
CA CYS A 146 -19.19 0.00 -45.46
C CYS A 146 -20.20 -0.70 -44.54
N LYS A 147 -19.71 -1.56 -43.62
CA LYS A 147 -20.49 -2.30 -42.60
C LYS A 147 -21.53 -3.30 -43.13
N GLU A 148 -21.60 -3.52 -44.44
CA GLU A 148 -22.46 -4.53 -45.05
C GLU A 148 -21.84 -5.94 -44.93
N LYS A 149 -22.70 -6.96 -44.80
CA LYS A 149 -22.32 -8.37 -44.66
C LYS A 149 -21.98 -9.02 -46.00
N GLY A 150 -21.22 -10.12 -45.97
CA GLY A 150 -20.93 -10.95 -47.14
C GLY A 150 -19.71 -10.50 -47.97
N ARG A 151 -18.97 -9.48 -47.52
CA ARG A 151 -17.74 -9.04 -48.19
C ARG A 151 -16.75 -8.43 -47.21
N TRP A 152 -15.46 -8.59 -47.50
CA TRP A 152 -14.39 -8.01 -46.71
C TRP A 152 -14.02 -6.62 -47.23
N ILE A 153 -13.27 -5.85 -46.44
CA ILE A 153 -12.84 -4.49 -46.81
C ILE A 153 -12.04 -4.45 -48.12
N ARG A 154 -11.34 -5.53 -48.48
CA ARG A 154 -10.55 -5.64 -49.73
C ARG A 154 -11.44 -5.75 -50.97
N ASP A 155 -12.63 -6.34 -50.82
CA ASP A 155 -13.58 -6.56 -51.91
C ASP A 155 -14.73 -5.54 -51.89
N CYS A 156 -14.58 -4.45 -51.13
CA CYS A 156 -15.59 -3.43 -51.03
C CYS A 156 -15.63 -2.57 -52.30
N PRO A 157 -16.74 -2.58 -53.07
CA PRO A 157 -16.86 -1.77 -54.28
C PRO A 157 -16.80 -0.27 -53.97
N LYS A 158 -17.35 0.16 -52.83
CA LYS A 158 -17.28 1.54 -52.32
C LYS A 158 -15.85 2.00 -51.99
N LYS A 159 -14.91 1.07 -51.74
CA LYS A 159 -13.49 1.38 -51.50
C LYS A 159 -12.70 1.43 -52.81
N LYS A 160 -12.96 0.52 -53.76
CA LYS A 160 -12.24 0.46 -55.05
C LYS A 160 -12.48 1.72 -55.91
N GLN A 161 -13.65 2.33 -55.80
CA GLN A 161 -14.00 3.62 -56.45
C GLN A 161 -13.09 4.79 -56.02
N LEU A 162 -12.46 4.75 -54.83
CA LEU A 162 -11.56 5.81 -54.36
C LEU A 162 -10.10 5.64 -54.83
N CYS A 163 -9.69 4.45 -55.27
CA CYS A 163 -8.29 4.14 -55.59
C CYS A 163 -7.98 4.05 -57.09
N SER A 164 -8.96 4.24 -57.98
CA SER A 164 -8.73 4.24 -59.43
C SER A 164 -8.43 5.64 -60.01
N GLY A 165 -8.19 6.64 -59.17
CA GLY A 165 -8.08 8.05 -59.57
C GLY A 165 -6.84 8.80 -59.08
N SER A 166 -5.75 8.12 -58.68
CA SER A 166 -4.51 8.80 -58.27
C SER A 166 -3.34 8.40 -59.15
N GLU A 167 -2.86 9.35 -59.95
CA GLU A 167 -1.62 9.29 -60.73
C GLU A 167 -0.39 8.91 -59.87
N PRO A 168 0.67 8.34 -60.48
CA PRO A 168 1.90 8.00 -59.77
C PRO A 168 2.67 9.25 -59.31
N TRP A 169 3.16 9.22 -58.08
CA TRP A 169 3.81 10.36 -57.44
C TRP A 169 5.19 10.63 -58.04
N GLN A 170 5.41 11.82 -58.60
CA GLN A 170 6.76 12.30 -58.92
C GLN A 170 7.51 12.69 -57.63
N THR A 171 8.64 12.03 -57.40
CA THR A 171 9.61 12.36 -56.36
C THR A 171 10.26 13.72 -56.66
N LYS A 172 9.96 14.75 -55.87
CA LYS A 172 10.63 16.06 -55.99
C LYS A 172 11.99 16.01 -55.30
N VAL A 173 13.06 16.22 -56.07
CA VAL A 173 14.42 16.41 -55.56
C VAL A 173 14.56 17.85 -55.06
N ALA A 174 15.17 18.04 -53.88
CA ALA A 174 15.44 19.36 -53.31
C ALA A 174 16.59 20.07 -54.06
N PRO A 175 16.53 21.39 -54.30
CA PRO A 175 17.59 22.10 -55.01
C PRO A 175 18.78 22.40 -54.07
N ILE A 176 19.98 22.18 -54.58
CA ILE A 176 21.26 22.49 -53.95
C ILE A 176 21.49 24.01 -54.05
N LEU A 177 21.63 24.70 -52.92
CA LEU A 177 21.97 26.11 -52.86
C LEU A 177 23.49 26.28 -52.98
N PHE A 178 23.94 26.73 -54.14
CA PHE A 178 25.32 27.19 -54.39
C PHE A 178 25.53 28.54 -53.71
N THR A 179 26.51 28.66 -52.81
CA THR A 179 27.09 29.96 -52.41
C THR A 179 28.32 30.20 -53.28
N GLN A 180 28.27 31.21 -54.13
CA GLN A 180 29.43 31.73 -54.85
C GLN A 180 30.21 32.68 -53.94
N ASP A 181 31.52 32.44 -53.87
CA ASP A 181 32.58 33.34 -53.40
C ASP A 181 32.70 34.58 -54.30
N SER A 182 33.03 35.73 -53.69
CA SER A 182 33.67 36.95 -54.24
C SER A 182 33.52 38.05 -53.17
N GLU A 183 34.51 38.80 -52.71
CA GLU A 183 35.90 39.06 -53.14
C GLU A 183 36.66 39.61 -51.92
#